data_AF-A0A0P7Y341-F1
#
_entry.id   AF-A0A0P7Y341-F1
#
_cell.length_a   1.000
_cell.length_b   1.000
_cell.length_c   1.000
_cell.angle_alpha   90.00
_cell.angle_beta   90.00
_cell.angle_gamma   90.00
#
_symmetry.space_group_name_H-M   'P 1'
#
loop_
_entity.id
_entity.type
_entity.pdbx_description
1 polymer ?
#
loop_
_entity_poly.entity_id
_entity_poly.type
_entity_poly.pdbx_seq_one_letter_code
_entity_poly.pdbx_strand_id
1 'polypeptide(L)'
;DAQISKLIGTTRNTIAAIRERSHWNIQNIQPKDPVTLGLCSQRELDAVVAKAAKRAGTTEDAEPVAKPERNDREKLIEELRAERDATHKAAAEAAQEAEAEAWLAARRAAEAEEKKIDPESGFIKD
;
A
#
# COMPACT_ATOMS: atom_id res chain seq x y z
N ASP A 1 -11.04 34.36 -5.30
CA ASP A 1 -10.24 34.97 -6.39
C ASP A 1 -8.74 34.87 -6.21
N ALA A 2 -8.14 35.40 -5.13
CA ALA A 2 -6.68 35.39 -4.96
C ALA A 2 -6.04 33.98 -5.03
N GLN A 3 -6.71 32.96 -4.50
CA GLN A 3 -6.26 31.57 -4.62
C GLN A 3 -6.35 31.05 -6.06
N ILE A 4 -7.40 31.41 -6.80
CA ILE A 4 -7.60 31.00 -8.20
C ILE A 4 -6.55 31.67 -9.10
N SER A 5 -6.27 32.96 -8.90
CA SER A 5 -5.24 33.66 -9.67
C SER A 5 -3.85 33.07 -9.45
N LYS A 6 -3.55 32.63 -8.22
CA LYS A 6 -2.27 31.98 -7.89
C LYS A 6 -2.18 30.55 -8.44
N LEU A 7 -3.27 29.78 -8.37
CA LEU A 7 -3.29 28.37 -8.77
C LEU A 7 -3.29 28.20 -10.30
N ILE A 8 -4.01 29.06 -11.02
CA ILE A 8 -4.22 28.95 -12.47
C ILE A 8 -3.25 29.85 -13.26
N GLY A 9 -2.61 30.82 -12.61
CA GLY A 9 -1.74 31.80 -13.28
C GLY A 9 -2.50 32.82 -14.13
N THR A 10 -3.75 33.15 -13.75
CA THR A 10 -4.59 34.13 -14.44
C THR A 10 -4.87 35.35 -13.57
N THR A 11 -5.46 36.40 -14.16
CA THR A 11 -5.76 37.64 -13.44
C THR A 11 -7.15 37.62 -12.81
N ARG A 12 -7.35 38.42 -11.74
CA ARG A 12 -8.67 38.62 -11.12
C ARG A 12 -9.71 39.15 -12.11
N ASN A 13 -9.32 40.03 -13.03
CA ASN A 13 -10.21 40.58 -14.04
C ASN A 13 -10.74 39.49 -14.98
N THR A 14 -9.85 38.60 -15.44
CA THR A 14 -10.23 37.44 -16.24
C THR A 14 -11.16 36.50 -15.47
N ILE A 15 -10.88 36.23 -14.19
CA ILE A 15 -11.72 35.37 -13.35
C ILE A 15 -13.14 35.93 -13.21
N ALA A 16 -13.27 37.22 -12.93
CA ALA A 16 -14.57 37.90 -12.81
C ALA A 16 -15.34 37.82 -14.14
N ALA A 17 -14.68 38.15 -15.25
CA ALA A 17 -15.30 38.11 -16.58
C ALA A 17 -15.79 36.71 -16.97
N ILE A 18 -15.12 35.64 -16.54
CA ILE A 18 -15.59 34.26 -16.74
C ILE A 18 -16.80 33.95 -15.85
N ARG A 19 -16.75 34.30 -14.55
CA ARG A 19 -17.85 34.06 -13.61
C ARG A 19 -19.14 34.76 -14.01
N GLU A 20 -19.01 36.00 -14.49
CA GLU A 20 -20.10 36.86 -14.94
C GLU A 20 -20.52 36.60 -16.40
N ARG A 21 -19.85 35.65 -17.07
CA ARG A 21 -20.09 35.29 -18.48
C ARG A 21 -19.93 36.49 -19.45
N SER A 22 -19.04 37.42 -19.13
CA SER A 22 -18.79 38.66 -19.90
C SER A 22 -17.48 38.64 -20.69
N HIS A 23 -16.68 37.57 -20.62
CA HIS A 23 -15.50 37.43 -21.47
C HIS A 23 -15.89 37.37 -22.95
N TRP A 24 -15.18 38.11 -23.81
CA TRP A 24 -15.40 38.14 -25.26
C TRP A 24 -15.57 36.77 -25.92
N ASN A 25 -14.89 35.73 -25.42
CA ASN A 25 -14.94 34.38 -25.97
C ASN A 25 -15.79 33.38 -25.16
N ILE A 26 -16.68 33.86 -24.29
CA ILE A 26 -17.40 33.00 -23.33
C ILE A 26 -18.19 31.86 -24.01
N GLN A 27 -18.68 32.09 -25.24
CA GLN A 27 -19.43 31.09 -26.01
C GLN A 27 -18.60 29.84 -26.33
N ASN A 28 -17.28 29.97 -26.46
CA ASN A 28 -16.38 28.87 -26.81
C ASN A 28 -15.63 28.29 -25.61
N ILE A 29 -15.80 28.83 -24.41
CA ILE A 29 -15.08 28.39 -23.20
C ILE A 29 -15.83 27.24 -22.54
N GLN A 30 -15.14 26.12 -22.35
CA GLN A 30 -15.66 24.94 -21.68
C GLN A 30 -14.92 24.69 -20.37
N PRO A 31 -15.62 24.36 -19.27
CA PRO A 31 -14.99 23.96 -18.02
C PRO A 31 -14.13 22.71 -18.24
N LYS A 32 -12.87 22.76 -17.81
CA LYS A 32 -11.93 21.65 -17.82
C LYS A 32 -11.14 21.64 -16.52
N ASP A 33 -10.69 20.46 -16.12
CA ASP A 33 -9.89 20.30 -14.91
C ASP A 33 -8.49 20.91 -15.11
N PRO A 34 -8.07 21.89 -14.27
CA PRO A 34 -6.76 22.51 -14.38
C PRO A 34 -5.58 21.55 -14.21
N VAL A 35 -5.76 20.42 -13.51
CA VAL A 35 -4.69 19.41 -13.37
C VAL A 35 -4.46 18.68 -14.69
N THR A 36 -5.53 18.30 -15.38
CA THR A 36 -5.44 17.66 -16.71
C THR A 36 -4.86 18.58 -17.77
N LEU A 37 -5.03 19.90 -17.60
CA LEU A 37 -4.45 20.92 -18.46
C LEU A 37 -3.00 21.27 -18.08
N GLY A 38 -2.45 20.67 -17.02
CA GLY A 38 -1.09 20.94 -16.55
C GLY A 38 -0.89 22.32 -15.94
N LEU A 39 -1.96 23.01 -15.53
CA LEU A 39 -1.90 24.36 -14.95
C LEU A 39 -1.57 24.34 -13.45
N CYS A 40 -1.88 23.24 -12.77
CA CYS A 40 -1.48 22.99 -11.39
C CYS A 40 -1.33 21.50 -11.12
N SER A 41 -0.66 21.14 -10.02
CA SER A 41 -0.60 19.76 -9.55
C SER A 41 -1.81 19.39 -8.68
N GLN A 42 -2.11 18.09 -8.60
CA GLN A 42 -3.17 17.57 -7.73
C GLN A 42 -2.98 18.01 -6.27
N ARG A 43 -1.74 17.95 -5.76
CA ARG A 43 -1.39 18.40 -4.40
C ARG A 43 -1.72 19.86 -4.15
N GLU A 44 -1.50 20.73 -5.13
CA GLU A 44 -1.79 22.16 -4.99
C GLU A 44 -3.29 22.45 -4.99
N LEU A 45 -4.04 21.76 -5.86
CA LEU A 45 -5.51 21.86 -5.90
C LEU A 45 -6.12 21.40 -4.57
N ASP A 46 -5.74 20.21 -4.08
CA ASP A 46 -6.25 19.65 -2.84
C ASP A 46 -5.96 20.54 -1.62
N ALA A 47 -4.77 21.15 -1.57
CA ALA A 47 -4.40 22.08 -0.49
C ALA A 47 -5.28 23.34 -0.47
N VAL A 48 -5.62 23.88 -1.65
CA VAL A 48 -6.50 25.05 -1.77
C VAL A 48 -7.94 24.69 -1.39
N VAL A 49 -8.43 23.53 -1.83
CA VAL A 49 -9.78 23.02 -1.52
C VAL A 49 -9.93 22.78 -0.02
N ALA A 50 -8.98 22.09 0.61
CA ALA A 50 -9.01 21.84 2.07
C ALA A 50 -9.01 23.15 2.87
N LYS A 51 -8.22 24.14 2.44
CA LYS A 51 -8.23 25.48 3.07
C LYS A 51 -9.55 26.21 2.85
N ALA A 52 -10.19 26.06 1.71
CA ALA A 52 -11.49 26.65 1.42
C ALA A 52 -12.60 25.99 2.26
N ALA A 53 -12.64 24.66 2.34
CA ALA A 53 -13.58 23.89 3.14
C ALA A 53 -13.52 24.28 4.62
N LYS A 54 -12.31 24.35 5.20
CA LYS A 54 -12.10 24.82 6.58
C LYS A 54 -12.64 26.24 6.82
N ARG A 55 -12.57 27.11 5.82
CA ARG A 55 -13.11 28.49 5.91
C ARG A 55 -14.62 28.55 5.72
N ALA A 56 -15.20 27.60 4.99
CA ALA A 56 -16.64 27.53 4.71
C ALA A 56 -17.43 26.87 5.85
N GLY A 57 -16.77 26.26 6.83
CA GLY A 57 -17.43 25.55 7.93
C GLY A 57 -18.07 24.22 7.51
N THR A 58 -17.97 23.84 6.24
CA THR A 58 -18.41 22.55 5.70
C THR A 58 -17.46 21.47 6.20
N THR A 59 -17.77 20.96 7.39
CA THR A 59 -17.19 19.74 7.96
C THR A 59 -18.33 18.75 8.19
N GLU A 60 -19.20 18.58 7.21
CA GLU A 60 -20.19 17.51 7.17
C GLU A 60 -20.10 16.88 5.77
N ASP A 61 -19.85 15.57 5.73
CA ASP A 61 -19.89 14.66 4.57
C ASP A 61 -18.80 14.73 3.47
N ALA A 62 -17.63 15.28 3.78
CA ALA A 62 -16.41 14.65 3.27
C ALA A 62 -15.79 13.97 4.47
N GLU A 63 -15.86 12.63 4.54
CA GLU A 63 -15.06 11.92 5.52
C GLU A 63 -13.65 12.53 5.44
N PRO A 64 -13.13 13.12 6.53
CA PRO A 64 -11.72 13.39 6.54
C PRO A 64 -11.11 12.03 6.23
N VAL A 65 -10.26 11.94 5.19
CA VAL A 65 -9.28 10.86 5.15
C VAL A 65 -8.51 11.06 6.43
N ALA A 66 -8.99 10.42 7.50
CA ALA A 66 -8.54 10.64 8.84
C ALA A 66 -7.09 10.25 8.76
N LYS A 67 -6.21 11.24 8.82
CA LYS A 67 -4.79 10.94 8.98
C LYS A 67 -4.77 10.13 10.26
N PRO A 68 -4.39 8.84 10.21
CA PRO A 68 -4.46 8.00 11.39
C PRO A 68 -3.72 8.74 12.49
N GLU A 69 -4.37 8.92 13.63
CA GLU A 69 -3.71 9.58 14.75
C GLU A 69 -2.41 8.81 15.03
N ARG A 70 -1.37 9.51 15.52
CA ARG A 70 -0.02 8.93 15.62
C ARG A 70 -0.04 7.57 16.35
N ASN A 71 -0.91 7.45 17.34
CA ASN A 71 -1.13 6.25 18.13
C ASN A 71 -1.72 5.08 17.32
N ASP A 72 -2.66 5.34 16.40
CA ASP A 72 -3.29 4.31 15.57
C ASP A 72 -2.30 3.76 14.53
N ARG A 73 -1.47 4.66 13.97
CA ARG A 73 -0.39 4.27 13.07
C ARG A 73 0.67 3.45 13.78
N GLU A 74 1.05 3.81 15.01
CA GLU A 74 2.02 3.07 15.82
C GLU A 74 1.50 1.65 16.14
N LYS A 75 0.23 1.52 16.56
CA LYS A 75 -0.42 0.21 16.79
C LYS A 75 -0.44 -0.66 15.55
N LEU A 76 -0.84 -0.11 14.40
CA LEU A 76 -0.89 -0.85 13.14
C LEU A 76 0.50 -1.32 12.70
N ILE A 77 1.55 -0.53 12.95
CA ILE A 77 2.93 -0.91 12.64
C ILE A 77 3.39 -2.06 13.55
N GLU A 78 3.03 -2.04 14.84
CA GLU A 78 3.36 -3.10 15.78
C GLU A 78 2.64 -4.41 15.44
N GLU A 79 1.35 -4.35 15.13
CA GLU A 79 0.54 -5.49 14.70
C GLU A 79 1.13 -6.16 13.44
N LEU A 80 1.44 -5.36 12.40
CA LEU A 80 2.02 -5.86 11.16
C LEU A 80 3.44 -6.44 11.33
N ARG A 81 4.18 -6.02 12.36
CA ARG A 81 5.49 -6.60 12.70
C ARG A 81 5.30 -7.93 13.42
N ALA A 82 4.42 -7.98 14.40
CA ALA A 82 4.10 -9.21 15.12
C ALA A 82 3.58 -10.31 14.17
N GLU A 83 2.74 -9.96 13.21
CA GLU A 83 2.23 -10.90 12.20
C GLU A 83 3.35 -11.44 11.29
N ARG A 84 4.27 -10.59 10.84
CA ARG A 84 5.43 -11.00 10.04
C ARG A 84 6.39 -11.88 10.83
N ASP A 85 6.68 -11.52 12.07
CA ASP A 85 7.59 -12.27 12.94
C ASP A 85 7.01 -13.65 13.28
N ALA A 86 5.69 -13.72 13.55
CA ALA A 86 4.98 -14.98 13.76
C ALA A 86 5.01 -15.87 12.51
N THR A 87 4.76 -15.28 11.34
CA THR A 87 4.82 -16.01 10.06
C THR A 87 6.22 -16.53 9.78
N HIS A 88 7.25 -15.72 10.01
CA HIS A 88 8.64 -16.12 9.79
C HIS A 88 9.07 -17.21 10.79
N LYS A 89 8.64 -17.10 12.04
CA LYS A 89 8.90 -18.13 13.06
C LYS A 89 8.23 -19.46 12.71
N ALA A 90 6.95 -19.42 12.34
CA ALA A 90 6.22 -20.62 11.92
C ALA A 90 6.83 -21.26 10.67
N ALA A 91 7.28 -20.45 9.70
CA ALA A 91 7.97 -20.94 8.51
C ALA A 91 9.33 -21.59 8.86
N ALA A 92 10.08 -21.00 9.79
CA ALA A 92 11.36 -21.56 10.25
C ALA A 92 11.16 -22.87 11.05
N GLU A 93 10.16 -22.94 11.91
CA GLU A 93 9.81 -24.14 12.67
C GLU A 93 9.35 -25.27 11.73
N ALA A 94 8.47 -24.97 10.77
CA ALA A 94 8.05 -25.94 9.76
C ALA A 94 9.22 -26.45 8.89
N ALA A 95 10.19 -25.59 8.56
CA ALA A 95 11.40 -26.00 7.85
C ALA A 95 12.27 -26.94 8.71
N GLN A 96 12.46 -26.62 9.99
CA GLN A 96 13.21 -27.48 10.92
C GLN A 96 12.53 -28.84 11.14
N GLU A 97 11.20 -28.86 11.25
CA GLU A 97 10.44 -30.11 11.38
C GLU A 97 10.57 -30.96 10.10
N ALA A 98 10.46 -30.37 8.92
CA ALA A 98 10.64 -31.08 7.65
C ALA A 98 12.07 -31.64 7.49
N GLU A 99 13.09 -30.88 7.91
CA GLU A 99 14.49 -31.35 7.93
C GLU A 99 14.70 -32.52 8.92
N ALA A 100 14.09 -32.44 10.10
CA ALA A 100 14.16 -33.51 11.11
C ALA A 100 13.45 -34.79 10.63
N GLU A 101 12.28 -34.67 10.02
CA GLU A 101 11.56 -35.80 9.43
C GLU A 101 12.35 -36.44 8.28
N ALA A 102 12.97 -35.63 7.42
CA ALA A 102 13.82 -36.11 6.33
C ALA A 102 15.05 -36.87 6.87
N TRP A 103 15.68 -36.37 7.94
CA TRP A 103 16.80 -37.06 8.59
C TRP A 103 16.38 -38.40 9.21
N LEU A 104 15.24 -38.43 9.90
CA LEU A 104 14.69 -39.66 10.51
C LEU A 104 14.28 -40.70 9.45
N ALA A 105 13.69 -40.25 8.34
CA ALA A 105 13.34 -41.11 7.22
C ALA A 105 14.57 -41.72 6.54
N ALA A 106 15.62 -40.91 6.32
CA ALA A 106 16.90 -41.40 5.79
C ALA A 106 17.55 -42.42 6.73
N ARG A 107 17.52 -42.17 8.04
CA ARG A 107 18.06 -43.10 9.04
C ARG A 107 17.30 -44.43 9.07
N ARG A 108 15.96 -44.38 8.99
CA ARG A 108 15.11 -45.59 8.92
C ARG A 108 15.32 -46.36 7.62
N ALA A 109 15.51 -45.66 6.50
CA ALA A 109 15.83 -46.30 5.22
C ALA A 109 17.18 -47.01 5.26
N ALA A 110 18.21 -46.38 5.83
CA ALA A 110 19.52 -46.99 6.03
C ALA A 110 19.46 -48.23 6.94
N GLU A 111 18.74 -48.16 8.06
CA GLU A 111 18.54 -49.31 8.98
C GLU A 111 17.75 -50.46 8.30
N ALA A 112 16.76 -50.14 7.47
CA ALA A 112 16.01 -51.13 6.69
C ALA A 112 16.86 -51.77 5.59
N GLU A 113 17.82 -51.04 5.02
CA GLU A 113 18.77 -51.55 4.04
C GLU A 113 19.83 -52.46 4.70
N GLU A 114 20.35 -52.06 5.86
CA GLU A 114 21.23 -52.87 6.70
C GLU A 114 20.55 -54.20 7.12
N LYS A 115 19.27 -54.16 7.51
CA LYS A 115 18.51 -55.36 7.86
C LYS A 115 18.21 -56.29 6.68
N LYS A 116 18.22 -55.80 5.43
CA LYS A 116 18.08 -56.64 4.23
C LYS A 116 19.38 -57.38 3.88
N ILE A 117 20.52 -56.86 4.33
CA ILE A 117 21.84 -57.45 4.08
C ILE A 117 22.06 -58.68 4.98
N ASP A 118 21.28 -58.87 6.05
CA ASP A 118 21.45 -60.00 6.98
C ASP A 118 20.16 -60.81 7.23
N PRO A 119 20.00 -61.94 6.53
CA PRO A 119 19.53 -63.14 7.24
C PRO A 119 20.24 -64.46 6.89
N GLU A 120 21.19 -64.51 5.96
CA GLU A 120 22.10 -65.64 5.82
C GLU A 120 23.46 -65.13 5.33
N SER A 121 24.39 -64.93 6.26
CA SER A 121 25.83 -65.15 6.02
C SER A 121 26.08 -66.65 5.75
N GLY A 122 25.35 -67.15 4.75
CA GLY A 122 25.31 -68.51 4.27
C GLY A 122 26.62 -68.85 3.59
N PHE A 123 27.43 -69.61 4.33
CA PHE A 123 28.18 -70.74 3.82
C PHE A 123 29.17 -70.43 2.68
N ILE A 124 30.38 -70.04 3.08
CA ILE A 124 31.58 -70.13 2.24
C ILE A 124 31.74 -71.60 1.80
N LYS A 125 31.66 -71.83 0.49
CA LYS A 125 31.75 -73.14 -0.16
C LYS A 125 33.11 -73.25 -0.84
N ASP A 126 33.93 -74.21 -0.43
CA ASP A 126 35.06 -74.76 -1.21
C ASP A 126 34.56 -75.51 -2.45
#